data_AF-A0A976P0I5-F1
#
_entry.id   AF-A0A976P0I5-F1
#
_cell.length_a   1.000
_cell.length_b   1.000
_cell.length_c   1.000
_cell.angle_alpha   90.00
_cell.angle_beta   90.00
_cell.angle_gamma   90.00
#
_symmetry.space_group_name_H-M   'P 1'
#
loop_
_entity.id
_entity.type
_entity.pdbx_description
1 polymer ?
#
loop_
_entity_poly.entity_id
_entity_poly.type
_entity_poly.pdbx_seq_one_letter_code
_entity_poly.pdbx_strand_id
1 'polypeptide(L)'
;MIMGAGLLLVSGFTSTGAQAEMVWSTFSLSYLRGDHYQVGDDSRRVLTVEHASQHTWGDNFFFLDNLSSDDGTVKNYFELAPRLSLTYVTNKQMSVGIIKD
;
A
#
# COMPACT_ATOMS: atom_id res chain seq x y z
N MET A 1 -6.04 -52.82 2.14
CA MET A 1 -6.63 -51.48 2.34
C MET A 1 -5.50 -50.56 2.77
N ILE A 2 -5.34 -49.44 2.08
CA ILE A 2 -4.08 -48.71 1.86
C ILE A 2 -3.69 -47.86 3.09
N MET A 3 -2.43 -47.96 3.53
CA MET A 3 -1.77 -46.97 4.40
C MET A 3 -1.41 -45.74 3.57
N GLY A 4 -2.13 -44.63 3.77
CA GLY A 4 -1.82 -43.35 3.14
C GLY A 4 -0.77 -42.59 3.94
N ALA A 5 0.47 -42.55 3.46
CA ALA A 5 1.49 -41.64 3.96
C ALA A 5 1.29 -40.27 3.29
N GLY A 6 0.81 -39.29 4.04
CA GLY A 6 0.73 -37.91 3.58
C GLY A 6 2.10 -37.24 3.64
N LEU A 7 2.69 -36.96 2.47
CA LEU A 7 3.89 -36.15 2.36
C LEU A 7 3.50 -34.67 2.51
N LEU A 8 3.74 -34.09 3.69
CA LEU A 8 3.65 -32.65 3.91
C LEU A 8 4.87 -31.97 3.28
N LEU A 9 4.68 -31.34 2.12
CA LEU A 9 5.64 -30.41 1.53
C LEU A 9 5.57 -29.08 2.30
N VAL A 10 6.37 -28.97 3.37
CA VAL A 10 6.67 -27.67 4.00
C VAL A 10 7.79 -27.02 3.19
N SER A 11 7.44 -26.27 2.16
CA SER A 11 8.36 -25.34 1.51
C SER A 11 8.62 -24.18 2.47
N GLY A 12 9.73 -24.27 3.19
CA GLY A 12 10.21 -23.21 4.09
C GLY A 12 10.64 -22.00 3.27
N PHE A 13 9.90 -20.89 3.39
CA PHE A 13 10.44 -19.58 3.06
C PHE A 13 11.47 -19.22 4.13
N THR A 14 12.73 -19.60 3.92
CA THR A 14 13.85 -19.01 4.64
C THR A 14 13.95 -17.55 4.19
N SER A 15 13.33 -16.64 4.93
CA SER A 15 13.53 -15.20 4.73
C SER A 15 14.97 -14.88 5.16
N THR A 16 15.88 -14.89 4.19
CA THR A 16 17.17 -14.21 4.37
C THR A 16 16.84 -12.76 4.69
N GLY A 17 17.17 -12.30 5.90
CA GLY A 17 16.72 -11.02 6.43
C GLY A 17 16.84 -9.89 5.41
N ALA A 18 15.71 -9.46 4.86
CA ALA A 18 15.64 -8.28 4.03
C ALA A 18 15.97 -7.09 4.91
N GLN A 19 17.21 -6.61 4.86
CA GLN A 19 17.57 -5.27 5.33
C GLN A 19 16.88 -4.28 4.38
N ALA A 20 15.62 -4.02 4.67
CA ALA A 20 14.79 -3.04 3.99
C ALA A 20 15.19 -1.65 4.47
N GLU A 21 16.25 -1.10 3.89
CA GLU A 21 16.65 0.28 4.17
C GLU A 21 15.58 1.22 3.60
N MET A 22 15.04 2.08 4.47
CA MET A 22 14.12 3.14 4.11
C MET A 22 14.93 4.31 3.55
N VAL A 23 14.72 4.62 2.27
CA VAL A 23 15.42 5.70 1.57
C VAL A 23 14.82 7.05 1.96
N TRP A 24 13.48 7.13 1.98
CA TRP A 24 12.75 8.31 2.44
C TRP A 24 11.33 7.92 2.87
N SER A 25 10.73 8.78 3.69
CA SER A 25 9.32 8.70 4.09
C SER A 25 8.76 10.10 4.26
N THR A 26 7.48 10.26 3.95
CA THR A 26 6.70 11.47 4.19
C THR A 26 5.33 11.08 4.75
N PHE A 27 4.81 11.94 5.61
CA PHE A 27 3.50 11.81 6.22
C PHE A 27 2.75 13.14 6.11
N SER A 28 1.47 13.07 5.76
CA SER A 28 0.59 14.22 5.61
C SER A 28 -0.69 14.00 6.40
N LEU A 29 -1.19 15.08 7.01
CA LEU A 29 -2.51 15.16 7.60
C LEU A 29 -3.21 16.37 6.99
N SER A 30 -4.36 16.16 6.36
CA SER A 30 -5.14 17.22 5.74
C SER A 30 -6.59 17.19 6.20
N TYR A 31 -7.22 18.37 6.20
CA TYR A 31 -8.64 18.53 6.48
C TYR A 31 -9.27 19.38 5.39
N LEU A 32 -10.36 18.88 4.82
CA LEU A 32 -11.09 19.53 3.75
C LEU A 32 -12.57 19.63 4.13
N ARG A 33 -13.18 20.78 3.88
CA ARG A 33 -14.63 20.96 3.89
C ARG A 33 -15.05 21.50 2.54
N GLY A 34 -16.01 20.84 1.90
CA GLY A 34 -16.50 21.25 0.58
C GLY A 34 -17.98 20.95 0.42
N ASP A 35 -18.56 21.61 -0.58
CA ASP A 35 -19.96 21.53 -0.99
C ASP A 35 -20.03 21.28 -2.51
N HIS A 36 -21.22 20.92 -3.03
CA HIS A 36 -21.48 20.66 -4.46
C HIS A 36 -20.68 19.49 -5.06
N TYR A 37 -20.50 18.40 -4.29
CA TYR A 37 -19.86 17.21 -4.83
C TYR A 37 -20.73 16.49 -5.87
N GLN A 38 -20.12 16.14 -7.01
CA GLN A 38 -20.83 15.44 -8.09
C GLN A 38 -21.21 13.99 -7.76
N VAL A 39 -20.52 13.37 -6.80
CA VAL A 39 -20.70 11.96 -6.41
C VAL A 39 -20.65 11.84 -4.89
N GLY A 40 -21.62 11.13 -4.33
CA GLY A 40 -21.78 10.95 -2.88
C GLY A 40 -22.58 12.07 -2.25
N ASP A 41 -22.24 12.41 -1.01
CA ASP A 41 -22.95 13.44 -0.25
C ASP A 41 -22.52 14.84 -0.72
N ASP A 42 -23.50 15.73 -0.94
CA ASP A 42 -23.30 17.04 -1.56
C ASP A 42 -22.35 17.96 -0.77
N SER A 43 -22.42 17.89 0.56
CA SER A 43 -21.50 18.54 1.50
C SER A 43 -20.82 17.47 2.36
N ARG A 44 -19.50 17.60 2.53
CA ARG A 44 -18.73 16.71 3.41
C ARG A 44 -17.48 17.38 3.94
N ARG A 45 -17.09 16.92 5.12
CA ARG A 45 -15.81 17.15 5.76
C ARG A 45 -14.97 15.89 5.61
N VAL A 46 -13.70 16.03 5.24
CA VAL A 46 -12.78 14.92 5.04
C VAL A 46 -11.52 15.19 5.84
N LEU A 47 -11.17 14.26 6.73
CA LEU A 47 -9.87 14.22 7.37
C LEU A 47 -9.07 13.12 6.70
N THR A 48 -7.94 13.47 6.09
CA THR A 48 -7.11 12.51 5.35
C THR A 48 -5.76 12.36 6.04
N VAL A 49 -5.33 11.13 6.26
CA VAL A 49 -3.92 10.79 6.53
C VAL A 49 -3.33 10.14 5.30
N GLU A 50 -2.15 10.60 4.89
CA GLU A 50 -1.42 10.06 3.75
C GLU A 50 0.00 9.72 4.18
N HIS A 51 0.54 8.64 3.63
CA HIS A 51 1.93 8.26 3.83
C HIS A 51 2.51 7.72 2.53
N ALA A 52 3.71 8.21 2.20
CA ALA A 52 4.50 7.70 1.09
C ALA A 52 5.90 7.37 1.61
N SER A 53 6.47 6.26 1.16
CA SER A 53 7.86 5.93 1.46
C SER A 53 8.49 5.08 0.38
N GLN A 54 9.80 5.24 0.22
CA GLN A 54 10.64 4.42 -0.62
C GLN A 54 11.59 3.62 0.25
N HIS A 55 11.80 2.38 -0.14
CA HIS A 55 12.74 1.44 0.45
C HIS A 55 13.60 0.83 -0.66
N THR A 56 14.63 0.09 -0.27
CA THR A 56 15.48 -0.64 -1.22
C THR A 56 14.73 -1.72 -2.01
N TRP A 57 13.62 -2.24 -1.48
CA TRP A 57 12.79 -3.27 -2.12
C TRP A 57 11.68 -2.73 -3.03
N GLY A 58 11.46 -1.42 -3.05
CA GLY A 58 10.33 -0.80 -3.72
C GLY A 58 9.76 0.36 -2.90
N ASP A 59 8.50 0.70 -3.12
CA ASP A 59 7.85 1.82 -2.44
C ASP A 59 6.40 1.50 -2.08
N ASN A 60 5.84 2.37 -1.25
CA ASN A 60 4.44 2.31 -0.89
C ASN A 60 3.86 3.73 -0.81
N PHE A 61 2.63 3.86 -1.27
CA PHE A 61 1.77 4.99 -0.99
C PHE A 61 0.45 4.49 -0.42
N PHE A 62 -0.09 5.16 0.59
CA PHE A 62 -1.46 4.94 1.03
C PHE A 62 -2.09 6.24 1.51
N PHE A 63 -3.42 6.28 1.47
CA PHE A 63 -4.20 7.29 2.16
C PHE A 63 -5.45 6.69 2.81
N LEU A 64 -5.90 7.32 3.88
CA LEU A 64 -7.15 7.02 4.57
C LEU A 64 -7.93 8.32 4.76
N ASP A 65 -9.13 8.35 4.22
CA ASP A 65 -10.11 9.40 4.42
C ASP A 65 -11.12 9.00 5.50
N ASN A 66 -11.31 9.87 6.49
CA ASN A 66 -12.49 9.88 7.35
C ASN A 66 -13.44 10.97 6.87
N LEU A 67 -14.55 10.56 6.27
CA LEU A 67 -15.57 11.44 5.70
C LEU A 67 -16.72 11.60 6.68
N SER A 68 -17.13 12.84 6.94
CA SER A 68 -18.29 13.19 7.76
C SER A 68 -19.24 14.09 6.97
N SER A 69 -20.49 13.66 6.87
CA SER A 69 -21.56 14.40 6.18
C SER A 69 -22.39 15.21 7.19
N ASP A 70 -23.21 16.13 6.69
CA ASP A 70 -24.00 17.03 7.56
C ASP A 70 -25.19 16.34 8.25
N ASP A 71 -25.65 15.21 7.70
CA ASP A 71 -26.66 14.33 8.32
C ASP A 71 -26.09 13.46 9.46
N GLY A 72 -24.80 13.61 9.77
CA GLY A 72 -24.09 12.83 10.78
C GLY A 72 -23.53 11.50 10.29
N THR A 73 -23.71 11.15 9.00
CA THR A 73 -23.13 9.94 8.41
C THR A 73 -21.60 10.05 8.42
N VAL A 74 -20.93 8.98 8.86
CA VAL A 74 -19.46 8.85 8.84
C VAL A 74 -19.07 7.66 7.97
N LYS A 75 -18.12 7.87 7.05
CA LYS A 75 -17.57 6.84 6.14
C LYS A 75 -16.05 6.87 6.23
N ASN A 76 -15.41 5.71 6.12
CA ASN A 76 -13.97 5.61 5.99
C ASN A 76 -13.64 5.03 4.61
N TYR A 77 -12.62 5.58 3.95
CA TYR A 77 -12.14 5.11 2.66
C TYR A 77 -10.62 5.01 2.67
N PHE A 78 -10.08 3.90 2.15
CA PHE A 78 -8.66 3.59 2.20
C PHE A 78 -8.17 3.05 0.87
N GLU A 79 -7.03 3.53 0.41
CA GLU A 79 -6.31 2.98 -0.74
C GLU A 79 -4.84 2.72 -0.40
N LEU A 80 -4.32 1.63 -0.94
CA LEU A 80 -2.92 1.20 -0.80
C LEU A 80 -2.35 0.87 -2.18
N ALA A 81 -1.22 1.48 -2.51
CA ALA A 81 -0.50 1.29 -3.76
C ALA A 81 0.97 0.91 -3.47
N PRO A 82 1.26 -0.39 -3.22
CA PRO A 82 2.61 -0.88 -3.06
C PRO A 82 3.22 -1.22 -4.41
N ARG A 83 4.52 -0.93 -4.58
CA ARG A 83 5.31 -1.37 -5.73
C ARG A 83 6.53 -2.14 -5.25
N LEU A 84 6.86 -3.22 -5.95
CA LEU A 84 8.03 -4.06 -5.68
C LEU A 84 9.02 -3.91 -6.84
N SER A 85 10.30 -3.71 -6.52
CA SER A 85 11.38 -3.78 -7.50
C SER A 85 11.63 -5.25 -7.87
N LEU A 86 11.51 -5.56 -9.17
CA LEU A 86 11.85 -6.88 -9.70
C LEU A 86 13.36 -7.14 -9.61
N THR A 87 14.18 -6.10 -9.73
CA THR A 87 15.63 -6.17 -9.52
C THR A 87 15.94 -6.63 -8.13
N TYR A 88 15.29 -6.05 -7.12
CA TYR A 88 15.46 -6.46 -5.73
C TYR A 88 14.97 -7.90 -5.49
N VAL A 89 13.76 -8.24 -5.95
CA VAL A 89 13.15 -9.56 -5.67
C VAL A 89 13.82 -10.71 -6.43
N THR A 90 14.28 -10.47 -7.66
CA THR A 90 14.91 -11.51 -8.50
C THR A 90 16.42 -11.53 -8.41
N ASN A 91 17.02 -10.52 -7.79
CA ASN A 91 18.47 -10.29 -7.73
C ASN A 91 19.13 -10.26 -9.12
N LYS A 92 18.41 -9.72 -10.13
CA LYS A 92 18.87 -9.54 -11.51
C LYS A 92 18.58 -8.12 -11.95
N GLN A 93 19.50 -7.45 -12.65
CA GLN A 93 19.23 -6.11 -13.17
C GLN A 93 18.08 -6.14 -14.19
N MET A 94 16.94 -5.51 -13.88
CA MET A 94 15.74 -5.49 -14.74
C MET A 94 15.53 -4.18 -15.50
N SER A 95 16.54 -3.31 -15.54
CA SER A 95 16.48 -2.01 -16.26
C SER A 95 17.00 -2.16 -17.70
N VAL A 96 16.25 -1.64 -18.68
CA VAL A 96 16.62 -1.67 -20.12
C VAL A 96 16.32 -0.33 -20.78
N GLY A 97 17.37 0.37 -21.23
CA GLY A 97 17.23 1.68 -21.89
C GLY A 97 16.59 2.71 -20.96
N ILE A 98 15.43 3.24 -21.35
CA ILE A 98 14.66 4.22 -20.56
C ILE A 98 13.80 3.58 -19.46
N ILE A 99 13.62 2.25 -19.49
CA ILE A 99 12.82 1.53 -18.51
C ILE A 99 13.71 1.28 -17.30
N LYS A 100 13.28 1.80 -16.16
CA LYS A 100 13.88 1.56 -14.86
C LYS A 100 12.96 0.67 -14.03
N ASP A 101 13.58 -0.07 -13.15
CA ASP A 101 12.95 -0.84 -12.09
C ASP A 101 13.50 -0.34 -10.75
#